data_AF-X0TGI3-F1
#
_entry.id   AF-X0TGI3-F1
#
_cell.length_a   1.000
_cell.length_b   1.000
_cell.length_c   1.000
_cell.angle_alpha   90.00
_cell.angle_beta   90.00
_cell.angle_gamma   90.00
#
_symmetry.space_group_name_H-M   'P 1'
#
loop_
_entity.id
_entity.type
_entity.pdbx_description
1 polymer ?
#
loop_
_entity_poly.entity_id
_entity_poly.type
_entity_poly.pdbx_seq_one_letter_code
_entity_poly.pdbx_strand_id
1 'polypeptide(L)'
;GTGGFPNLVVFDQVSFETYENSLDDKVRYTNTRMADMGFETIKLKGATCIWDEVTPDIDTGTTFDETGITKGTAFFINTRNYKVVVDSETNIITTPFITPENQTAKTAKILFMGNAINTALRKGGVAYGISQTIVA
;
A
#
# COMPACT_ATOMS: atom_id res chain seq x y z
N GLY A 1 -17.05 12.56 -12.15
CA GLY A 1 -17.39 11.69 -13.29
C GLY A 1 -17.67 10.28 -12.80
N THR A 2 -18.53 9.54 -13.51
CA THR A 2 -18.92 8.16 -13.18
C THR A 2 -17.68 7.27 -12.96
N GLY A 3 -17.57 6.63 -11.80
CA GLY A 3 -16.42 5.84 -11.37
C GLY A 3 -15.65 6.37 -10.15
N GLY A 4 -15.89 7.61 -9.71
CA GLY A 4 -15.29 8.16 -8.48
C GLY A 4 -13.82 8.60 -8.63
N PHE A 5 -13.33 9.29 -7.61
CA PHE A 5 -11.92 9.68 -7.43
C PHE A 5 -11.18 8.62 -6.58
N PRO A 6 -9.84 8.57 -6.60
CA PRO A 6 -9.07 7.69 -5.72
C PRO A 6 -9.45 7.89 -4.25
N ASN A 7 -9.68 6.80 -3.54
CA ASN A 7 -10.07 6.82 -2.12
C ASN A 7 -9.01 6.19 -1.20
N LEU A 8 -7.97 5.60 -1.77
CA LEU A 8 -6.82 5.06 -1.08
C LEU A 8 -5.55 5.59 -1.76
N VAL A 9 -4.57 6.02 -0.98
CA VAL A 9 -3.23 6.35 -1.45
C VAL A 9 -2.25 5.48 -0.69
N VAL A 10 -1.41 4.74 -1.41
CA VAL A 10 -0.37 3.88 -0.84
C VAL A 10 0.98 4.49 -1.19
N PHE A 11 1.71 4.92 -0.18
CA PHE A 11 3.03 5.50 -0.28
C PHE A 11 4.11 4.47 0.03
N ASP A 12 5.33 4.70 -0.45
CA ASP A 12 6.51 4.16 0.23
C ASP A 12 6.69 4.82 1.60
N GLN A 13 7.49 4.19 2.47
CA GLN A 13 7.72 4.65 3.83
C GLN A 13 8.24 6.11 3.87
N VAL A 14 9.29 6.41 3.12
CA VAL A 14 9.98 7.71 3.22
C VAL A 14 9.09 8.84 2.72
N SER A 15 8.36 8.63 1.62
CA SER A 15 7.40 9.61 1.10
C SER A 15 6.25 9.86 2.07
N PHE A 16 5.78 8.83 2.78
CA PHE A 16 4.73 8.99 3.78
C PHE A 16 5.20 9.80 4.98
N GLU A 17 6.35 9.46 5.54
CA GLU A 17 6.94 10.18 6.68
C GLU A 17 7.25 11.63 6.30
N THR A 18 7.77 11.88 5.09
CA THR A 18 7.99 13.24 4.57
C THR A 18 6.68 14.01 4.48
N TYR A 19 5.61 13.37 4.00
CA TYR A 19 4.29 13.97 3.92
C TYR A 19 3.74 14.30 5.32
N GLU A 20 3.81 13.38 6.26
CA GLU A 20 3.39 13.59 7.66
C GLU A 20 4.14 14.74 8.33
N ASN A 21 5.48 14.76 8.22
CA ASN A 21 6.32 15.83 8.76
C ASN A 21 6.00 17.19 8.13
N SER A 22 5.68 17.22 6.83
CA SER A 22 5.29 18.47 6.13
C SER A 22 3.92 19.00 6.56
N LEU A 23 3.05 18.12 7.07
CA LEU A 23 1.77 18.50 7.64
C LEU A 23 1.99 19.12 9.02
N ASP A 24 2.79 18.48 9.88
CA ASP A 24 3.09 18.96 11.22
C ASP A 24 3.68 20.39 11.20
N ASP A 25 4.65 20.66 10.33
CA ASP A 25 5.24 22.00 10.16
C ASP A 25 4.20 23.10 9.81
N LYS A 26 3.14 22.71 9.08
CA LYS A 26 2.07 23.64 8.64
C LYS A 26 0.92 23.76 9.61
N VAL A 27 0.77 22.83 10.57
CA VAL A 27 -0.23 22.96 11.63
C VAL A 27 0.24 24.03 12.62
N ARG A 28 -0.21 25.26 12.41
CA ARG A 28 -0.07 26.31 13.43
C ARG A 28 -0.92 25.94 14.64
N TYR A 29 -0.27 25.56 15.73
CA TYR A 29 -0.89 25.29 17.04
C TYR A 29 -1.63 26.55 17.57
N THR A 30 -2.91 26.72 17.25
CA THR A 30 -3.74 27.80 17.82
C THR A 30 -4.53 27.39 19.06
N ASN A 31 -4.53 26.10 19.46
CA ASN A 31 -5.11 25.68 20.74
C ASN A 31 -4.49 24.39 21.29
N THR A 32 -3.64 24.51 22.31
CA THR A 32 -2.87 23.46 22.99
C THR A 32 -3.69 22.62 23.99
N ARG A 33 -5.01 22.44 23.81
CA ARG A 33 -5.85 21.53 24.63
C ARG A 33 -6.35 20.27 23.91
N MET A 34 -5.95 20.04 22.66
CA MET A 34 -6.22 18.81 21.89
C MET A 34 -4.91 18.11 21.52
N ALA A 35 -3.99 18.01 22.48
CA ALA A 35 -2.75 17.25 22.35
C ALA A 35 -3.04 15.73 22.46
N ASP A 36 -3.94 15.24 21.60
CA ASP A 36 -4.11 13.81 21.37
C ASP A 36 -3.21 13.47 20.18
N MET A 37 -1.91 13.25 20.47
CA MET A 37 -0.93 12.71 19.53
C MET A 37 -1.24 11.24 19.20
N GLY A 38 -2.50 10.94 18.84
CA GLY A 38 -2.98 9.64 18.43
C GLY A 38 -3.37 9.72 16.97
N PHE A 39 -2.50 9.23 16.10
CA PHE A 39 -2.62 9.24 14.64
C PHE A 39 -4.05 9.05 14.13
N GLU A 40 -4.75 10.16 13.87
CA GLU A 40 -5.95 10.15 13.05
C GLU A 40 -5.48 9.90 11.62
N THR A 41 -6.05 8.89 10.97
CA THR A 41 -5.66 8.47 9.63
C THR A 41 -5.46 9.68 8.71
N ILE A 42 -4.25 9.88 8.21
CA ILE A 42 -3.91 11.00 7.34
C ILE A 42 -4.74 10.88 6.05
N LYS A 43 -5.41 11.98 5.67
CA LYS A 43 -6.22 12.04 4.45
C LYS A 43 -5.71 13.08 3.48
N LEU A 44 -5.50 12.68 2.23
CA LEU A 44 -5.21 13.58 1.12
C LEU A 44 -6.47 13.76 0.28
N LYS A 45 -7.10 14.95 0.37
CA LYS A 45 -8.33 15.30 -0.38
C LYS A 45 -9.46 14.26 -0.24
N GLY A 46 -9.60 13.66 0.94
CA GLY A 46 -10.61 12.65 1.26
C GLY A 46 -10.23 11.21 0.94
N ALA A 47 -9.06 10.97 0.32
CA ALA A 47 -8.48 9.64 0.21
C ALA A 47 -7.69 9.31 1.47
N THR A 48 -7.81 8.08 1.97
CA THR A 48 -7.01 7.57 3.10
C THR A 48 -5.59 7.31 2.63
N CYS A 49 -4.60 7.87 3.30
CA CYS A 49 -3.19 7.64 3.04
C CYS A 49 -2.66 6.55 3.97
N ILE A 50 -1.96 5.57 3.41
CA ILE A 50 -1.22 4.53 4.13
C ILE A 50 0.16 4.37 3.49
N TRP A 51 1.09 3.71 4.17
CA TRP A 51 2.34 3.28 3.59
C TRP A 51 2.50 1.77 3.69
N ASP A 52 3.31 1.21 2.79
CA ASP A 52 3.70 -0.20 2.78
C ASP A 52 5.16 -0.31 2.34
N GLU A 53 5.94 -1.13 3.05
CA GLU A 53 7.38 -1.37 2.81
C GLU A 53 7.63 -1.94 1.40
N VAL A 54 6.71 -2.77 0.92
CA VAL A 54 6.83 -3.42 -0.40
C VAL A 54 6.28 -2.58 -1.54
N THR A 55 5.97 -1.31 -1.31
CA THR A 55 5.58 -0.39 -2.38
C THR A 55 6.78 -0.18 -3.31
N PRO A 56 6.68 -0.55 -4.60
CA PRO A 56 7.80 -0.41 -5.52
C PRO A 56 7.99 1.05 -5.93
N ASP A 57 9.24 1.48 -6.02
CA ASP A 57 9.58 2.71 -6.71
C ASP A 57 9.45 2.52 -8.22
N ILE A 58 8.63 3.36 -8.87
CA ILE A 58 8.43 3.31 -10.32
C ILE A 58 9.68 3.74 -11.10
N ASP A 59 10.53 4.60 -10.53
CA ASP A 59 11.72 5.09 -11.23
C ASP A 59 12.87 4.09 -11.26
N THR A 60 13.04 3.31 -10.18
CA THR A 60 14.17 2.39 -10.01
C THR A 60 13.77 0.93 -10.09
N GLY A 61 12.48 0.62 -9.93
CA GLY A 61 11.94 -0.74 -9.91
C GLY A 61 12.26 -1.50 -8.62
N THR A 62 12.87 -0.84 -7.62
CA THR A 62 13.19 -1.44 -6.33
C THR A 62 12.11 -1.11 -5.31
N THR A 63 11.69 -2.09 -4.50
CA THR A 63 11.03 -1.79 -3.23
C THR A 63 12.06 -1.17 -2.27
N PHE A 64 11.59 -0.53 -1.19
CA PHE A 64 12.52 -0.08 -0.15
C PHE A 64 13.38 -1.27 0.29
N ASP A 65 14.69 -1.11 0.17
CA ASP A 65 15.75 -2.05 0.53
C ASP A 65 16.85 -1.21 1.19
N GLU A 66 17.68 -1.82 2.04
CA GLU A 66 18.73 -1.20 2.84
C GLU A 66 19.71 -0.31 2.04
N THR A 67 19.66 -0.39 0.70
CA THR A 67 20.43 0.43 -0.23
C THR A 67 19.94 1.88 -0.36
N GLY A 68 18.72 2.22 0.06
CA GLY A 68 18.21 3.60 0.09
C GLY A 68 18.01 4.28 -1.28
N ILE A 69 17.89 3.50 -2.36
CA ILE A 69 17.79 3.99 -3.75
C ILE A 69 16.32 4.12 -4.18
N THR A 70 15.46 4.68 -3.34
CA THR A 70 14.06 4.95 -3.71
C THR A 70 13.86 6.45 -3.87
N LYS A 71 13.36 6.87 -5.04
CA LYS A 71 13.02 8.25 -5.39
C LYS A 71 11.60 8.67 -4.98
N GLY A 72 10.92 7.83 -4.21
CA GLY A 72 9.60 8.08 -3.67
C GLY A 72 8.48 7.84 -4.69
N THR A 73 7.49 7.04 -4.31
CA THR A 73 6.33 6.67 -5.12
C THR A 73 5.06 6.65 -4.26
N ALA A 74 3.96 7.13 -4.83
CA ALA A 74 2.63 7.04 -4.24
C ALA A 74 1.59 6.59 -5.27
N PHE A 75 0.90 5.49 -4.98
CA PHE A 75 -0.17 4.94 -5.81
C PHE A 75 -1.54 5.45 -5.36
N PHE A 76 -2.26 6.09 -6.26
CA PHE A 76 -3.62 6.55 -6.07
C PHE A 76 -4.57 5.47 -6.58
N ILE A 77 -5.20 4.77 -5.65
CA ILE A 77 -6.06 3.61 -5.92
C ILE A 77 -7.52 3.97 -5.69
N ASN A 78 -8.36 3.47 -6.58
CA ASN A 78 -9.80 3.50 -6.42
C ASN A 78 -10.30 2.08 -6.12
N THR A 79 -10.66 1.81 -4.87
CA THR A 79 -11.05 0.47 -4.39
C THR A 79 -12.34 -0.06 -5.02
N ARG A 80 -13.11 0.77 -5.74
CA ARG A 80 -14.26 0.30 -6.53
C ARG A 80 -13.82 -0.40 -7.82
N ASN A 81 -12.69 0.03 -8.38
CA ASN A 81 -12.20 -0.41 -9.69
C ASN A 81 -11.08 -1.46 -9.58
N TYR A 82 -10.29 -1.41 -8.50
CA TYR A 82 -9.23 -2.37 -8.20
C TYR A 82 -9.76 -3.48 -7.29
N LYS A 83 -9.67 -4.73 -7.74
CA LYS A 83 -10.19 -5.91 -7.03
C LYS A 83 -9.20 -7.06 -7.11
N VAL A 84 -9.09 -7.82 -6.03
CA VAL A 84 -8.46 -9.15 -6.05
C VAL A 84 -9.58 -10.16 -6.20
N VAL A 85 -9.57 -10.91 -7.30
CA VAL A 85 -10.51 -12.01 -7.56
C VAL A 85 -9.78 -13.29 -7.25
N VAL A 86 -10.32 -14.06 -6.31
CA VAL A 86 -9.82 -15.37 -5.94
C VAL A 86 -10.73 -16.44 -6.52
N ASP A 87 -10.14 -17.54 -6.94
CA ASP A 87 -10.90 -18.72 -7.33
C ASP A 87 -11.52 -19.36 -6.08
N SER A 88 -12.82 -19.67 -6.15
CA SER A 88 -13.57 -20.15 -5.00
C SER A 88 -13.17 -21.56 -4.57
N GLU A 89 -12.67 -22.38 -5.49
CA GLU A 89 -12.29 -23.78 -5.21
C GLU A 89 -10.87 -23.90 -4.65
N THR A 90 -10.05 -22.84 -4.76
CA THR A 90 -8.65 -22.86 -4.35
C THR A 90 -8.28 -21.67 -3.47
N ASN A 91 -9.23 -21.06 -2.77
CA ASN A 91 -8.93 -19.96 -1.85
C ASN A 91 -8.37 -20.46 -0.49
N ILE A 92 -7.05 -20.62 -0.39
CA ILE A 92 -6.33 -21.05 0.83
C ILE A 92 -6.91 -22.36 1.36
N ILE A 93 -6.99 -23.37 0.49
CA ILE A 93 -7.49 -24.70 0.84
C ILE A 93 -6.30 -25.66 0.95
N THR A 94 -6.28 -26.45 2.03
CA THR A 94 -5.25 -27.48 2.24
C THR A 94 -5.65 -28.79 1.58
N THR A 95 -4.74 -29.38 0.80
CA THR A 95 -4.92 -30.77 0.33
C THR A 95 -4.84 -31.75 1.51
N PRO A 96 -5.38 -32.97 1.36
CA PRO A 96 -5.17 -34.02 2.36
C PRO A 96 -3.68 -34.23 2.65
N PHE A 97 -3.36 -34.55 3.90
CA PHE A 97 -1.99 -34.89 4.30
C PHE A 97 -1.58 -36.24 3.71
N ILE A 98 -0.45 -36.28 3.03
CA ILE A 98 0.12 -37.49 2.44
C ILE A 98 1.47 -37.78 3.14
N THR A 99 1.72 -39.04 3.45
CA THR A 99 3.03 -39.50 3.95
C THR A 99 3.90 -39.87 2.74
N PRO A 100 5.02 -39.17 2.48
CA PRO A 100 5.94 -39.55 1.41
C PRO A 100 6.57 -40.93 1.70
N GLU A 101 6.82 -41.72 0.66
CA GLU A 101 7.58 -42.96 0.82
C GLU A 101 9.01 -42.63 1.28
N ASN A 102 9.47 -43.30 2.35
CA ASN A 102 10.78 -43.14 3.00
C ASN A 102 10.99 -41.88 3.86
N GLN A 103 9.95 -41.24 4.38
CA GLN A 103 10.11 -40.20 5.40
C GLN A 103 9.03 -40.27 6.49
N THR A 104 9.43 -40.09 7.75
CA THR A 104 8.49 -39.94 8.89
C THR A 104 7.97 -38.49 8.97
N ALA A 105 7.36 -38.02 7.88
CA ALA A 105 6.76 -36.69 7.78
C ALA A 105 5.41 -36.77 7.06
N LYS A 106 4.48 -35.88 7.37
CA LYS A 106 3.24 -35.68 6.62
C LYS A 106 3.30 -34.31 5.95
N THR A 107 3.07 -34.27 4.65
CA THR A 107 3.04 -33.00 3.89
C THR A 107 1.65 -32.75 3.34
N ALA A 108 1.24 -31.48 3.34
CA ALA A 108 0.03 -31.01 2.69
C ALA A 108 0.39 -29.74 1.90
N LYS A 109 -0.28 -29.54 0.76
CA LYS A 109 -0.13 -28.35 -0.05
C LYS A 109 -1.23 -27.37 0.33
N ILE A 110 -0.90 -26.09 0.39
CA ILE A 110 -1.88 -25.00 0.46
C ILE A 110 -2.06 -24.50 -0.97
N LEU A 111 -3.29 -24.58 -1.47
CA LEU A 111 -3.67 -24.09 -2.79
C LEU A 111 -4.16 -22.65 -2.64
N PHE A 112 -3.65 -21.76 -3.51
CA PHE A 112 -4.13 -20.39 -3.68
C PHE A 112 -4.10 -20.04 -5.17
N MET A 113 -5.25 -19.67 -5.73
CA MET A 113 -5.30 -19.04 -7.05
C MET A 113 -6.05 -17.70 -6.95
N GLY A 114 -5.33 -16.62 -7.23
CA GLY A 114 -5.87 -15.27 -7.20
C GLY A 114 -5.32 -14.42 -8.33
N ASN A 115 -6.09 -13.43 -8.76
CA ASN A 115 -5.69 -12.46 -9.76
C ASN A 115 -6.13 -11.04 -9.34
N ALA A 116 -5.26 -10.06 -9.53
CA ALA A 116 -5.58 -8.66 -9.32
C ALA A 116 -6.09 -8.03 -10.63
N ILE A 117 -7.20 -7.30 -10.56
CA ILE A 117 -7.87 -6.73 -11.73
C ILE A 117 -8.14 -5.25 -11.48
N ASN A 118 -7.82 -4.41 -12.47
CA ASN A 118 -8.22 -3.01 -12.51
C ASN A 118 -9.12 -2.74 -13.71
N THR A 119 -10.37 -2.39 -13.45
CA THR A 119 -11.38 -2.16 -14.50
C THR A 119 -11.32 -0.76 -15.12
N ALA A 120 -10.59 0.19 -14.50
CA ALA A 120 -10.50 1.56 -14.98
C ALA A 120 -9.17 2.21 -14.58
N LEU A 121 -8.10 1.90 -15.32
CA LEU A 121 -6.76 2.45 -15.09
C LEU A 121 -6.74 3.99 -15.03
N ARG A 122 -7.53 4.64 -15.89
CA ARG A 122 -7.71 6.11 -15.94
C ARG A 122 -8.25 6.76 -14.66
N LYS A 123 -8.69 5.96 -13.69
CA LYS A 123 -9.23 6.41 -12.39
C LYS A 123 -8.27 6.16 -11.24
N GLY A 124 -7.15 5.50 -11.51
CA GLY A 124 -5.99 5.52 -10.63
C GLY A 124 -5.00 6.59 -11.06
N GLY A 125 -3.91 6.69 -10.32
CA GLY A 125 -2.79 7.55 -10.64
C GLY A 125 -1.53 7.08 -9.93
N VAL A 126 -0.39 7.57 -10.38
CA VAL A 126 0.88 7.34 -9.70
C VAL A 126 1.63 8.66 -9.66
N ALA A 127 2.14 9.00 -8.47
CA ALA A 127 3.17 10.02 -8.30
C ALA A 127 4.49 9.29 -8.10
N TYR A 128 5.52 9.72 -8.81
CA TYR A 128 6.87 9.15 -8.78
C TYR A 128 7.90 10.29 -8.75
N GLY A 129 9.11 10.01 -8.28
CA GLY A 129 10.14 11.04 -8.11
C GLY A 129 9.78 12.05 -7.02
N ILE A 130 9.11 11.60 -5.96
CA ILE A 130 8.73 12.45 -4.82
C ILE A 130 9.98 12.89 -4.08
N SER A 131 10.20 14.21 -4.01
CA SER A 131 11.31 14.77 -3.25
C SER A 131 11.15 14.46 -1.77
N GLN A 132 12.19 13.89 -1.18
CA GLN A 132 12.26 13.58 0.26
C GLN A 132 12.73 14.78 1.10
N THR A 133 13.07 15.90 0.46
CA THR A 133 13.46 17.12 1.17
C THR A 133 12.22 18.00 1.38
N ILE A 134 11.90 18.29 2.64
CA ILE A 134 10.91 19.30 3.00
C ILE A 134 11.58 20.67 2.80
N VAL A 135 11.18 21.40 1.76
CA VAL A 135 11.58 22.81 1.60
C VAL A 135 10.55 23.65 2.36
N ALA A 136 11.01 24.29 3.44
CA ALA A 136 10.24 25.23 4.26
C ALA A 136 9.84 26.50 3.47
#